data_AF-A0A8C5C371-F1
#
_entry.id   AF-A0A8C5C371-F1
#
_cell.length_a   1.000
_cell.length_b   1.000
_cell.length_c   1.000
_cell.angle_alpha   90.00
_cell.angle_beta   90.00
_cell.angle_gamma   90.00
#
_symmetry.space_group_name_H-M   'P 1'
#
loop_
_entity.id
_entity.type
_entity.pdbx_description
1 polymer ?
#
loop_
_entity_poly.entity_id
_entity_poly.type
_entity_poly.pdbx_seq_one_letter_code
_entity_poly.pdbx_strand_id
1 'polypeptide(L)'
;MQSGAGALGSSQQLVSPGSCLEHFRKVPFIECHGRGTCNYYPDSYSYWLASLPTRHMFSKPVPQTVKGESLQDVISRCRVCRKPWKRI
;
A
#
# COMPACT_ATOMS: atom_id res chain seq x y z
N MET A 1 -0.49 0.83 4.59
CA MET A 1 0.25 1.05 5.87
C MET A 1 1.70 0.70 5.62
N GLN A 2 2.59 1.09 6.52
CA GLN A 2 4.02 0.83 6.40
C GLN A 2 4.65 0.60 7.77
N SER A 3 5.76 -0.14 7.79
CA SER A 3 6.63 -0.30 8.96
C SER A 3 8.09 -0.20 8.53
N GLY A 4 8.94 0.33 9.42
CA GLY A 4 10.39 0.46 9.26
C GLY A 4 11.11 0.10 10.55
N ALA A 5 12.12 0.88 10.95
CA ALA A 5 12.92 0.63 12.15
C ALA A 5 12.08 0.23 13.38
N GLY A 6 12.44 -0.90 13.99
CA GLY A 6 11.78 -1.41 15.20
C GLY A 6 10.33 -1.84 14.99
N ALA A 7 9.93 -2.17 13.75
CA ALA A 7 8.54 -2.43 13.36
C ALA A 7 7.57 -1.27 13.66
N LEU A 8 8.10 -0.06 13.85
CA LEU A 8 7.30 1.15 14.00
C LEU A 8 6.82 1.63 12.64
N GLY A 9 5.67 2.29 12.63
CA GLY A 9 5.09 2.75 11.37
C GLY A 9 3.77 3.46 11.53
N SER A 10 3.11 3.69 10.41
CA SER A 10 1.84 4.41 10.36
C SER A 10 0.93 3.86 9.26
N SER A 11 -0.34 4.22 9.34
CA SER A 11 -1.40 3.76 8.44
C SER A 11 -2.07 4.92 7.73
N GLN A 12 -2.85 4.58 6.71
CA GLN A 12 -3.69 5.50 5.96
C GLN A 12 -5.14 5.06 6.14
N GLN A 13 -6.05 6.00 6.31
CA GLN A 13 -7.48 5.69 6.28
C GLN A 13 -7.87 5.28 4.85
N LEU A 14 -8.58 4.16 4.68
CA LEU A 14 -8.96 3.65 3.36
C LEU A 14 -9.91 4.57 2.58
N VAL A 15 -10.58 5.51 3.28
CA VAL A 15 -11.43 6.53 2.65
C VAL A 15 -10.65 7.78 2.22
N SER A 16 -9.41 7.94 2.68
CA SER A 16 -8.57 9.09 2.36
C SER A 16 -7.89 8.89 0.99
N PRO A 17 -7.72 9.96 0.19
CA PRO A 17 -6.90 9.92 -1.02
C PRO A 17 -5.48 9.37 -0.78
N GLY A 18 -4.92 9.54 0.42
CA GLY A 18 -3.59 9.02 0.78
C GLY A 18 -3.47 7.49 0.77
N SER A 19 -4.59 6.76 0.76
CA SER A 19 -4.60 5.31 0.60
C SER A 19 -4.45 4.85 -0.86
N CYS A 20 -4.52 5.76 -1.83
CA CYS A 20 -4.57 5.46 -3.26
C CYS A 20 -3.36 6.03 -4.03
N LEU A 21 -2.18 5.41 -3.87
CA LEU A 21 -0.97 5.80 -4.58
C LEU A 21 -1.08 5.53 -6.09
N GLU A 22 -0.75 6.51 -6.91
CA GLU A 22 -0.81 6.43 -8.38
C GLU A 22 0.18 5.41 -8.96
N HIS A 23 1.36 5.31 -8.35
CA HIS A 23 2.44 4.44 -8.78
C HIS A 23 2.79 3.45 -7.68
N PHE A 24 2.67 2.16 -7.99
CA PHE A 24 3.08 1.11 -7.06
C PHE A 24 4.61 1.08 -6.89
N ARG A 25 5.05 0.96 -5.64
CA ARG A 25 6.46 0.70 -5.26
C ARG A 25 6.45 -0.30 -4.11
N LYS A 26 7.36 -1.29 -4.14
CA LYS A 26 7.50 -2.28 -3.06
C LYS A 26 7.79 -1.65 -1.69
N VAL A 27 8.55 -0.56 -1.67
CA VAL A 27 8.81 0.26 -0.49
C VAL A 27 8.70 1.73 -0.93
N PRO A 28 7.55 2.40 -0.73
CA PRO A 28 7.28 3.74 -1.24
C PRO A 28 7.82 4.88 -0.34
N PHE A 29 8.73 4.58 0.60
CA PHE A 29 9.30 5.54 1.54
C PHE A 29 10.79 5.26 1.76
N ILE A 30 11.51 6.25 2.27
CA ILE A 30 12.92 6.15 2.66
C ILE A 30 13.04 6.53 4.14
N GLU A 31 13.91 5.84 4.89
CA GLU A 31 14.15 6.15 6.30
C GLU A 31 15.33 7.11 6.43
N CYS A 32 15.18 8.16 7.24
CA CYS A 32 16.20 9.17 7.49
C CYS A 32 16.53 9.26 8.98
N HIS A 33 17.81 9.49 9.28
CA HIS A 33 18.35 9.57 10.64
C HIS A 33 18.81 11.01 10.93
N GLY A 34 18.76 11.45 12.19
CA GLY A 34 19.08 12.84 12.59
C GLY A 34 20.50 13.32 12.25
N ARG A 35 21.41 12.40 11.92
CA ARG A 35 22.76 12.67 11.39
C ARG A 35 22.80 13.06 9.90
N GLY A 36 21.65 13.22 9.26
CA GLY A 36 21.54 13.64 7.85
C GLY A 36 21.70 12.52 6.82
N THR A 37 21.59 11.25 7.23
CA THR A 37 21.69 10.10 6.32
C THR A 37 20.32 9.47 6.10
N CYS A 38 20.02 9.07 4.87
CA CYS A 38 18.81 8.34 4.53
C CYS A 38 19.13 7.07 3.74
N ASN A 39 18.39 5.98 3.98
CA ASN A 39 18.59 4.73 3.25
C ASN A 39 17.30 3.89 3.17
N TYR A 40 17.32 2.91 2.27
CA TYR A 40 16.36 1.81 2.24
C TYR A 40 16.91 0.66 3.07
N TYR A 41 16.12 0.15 3.99
CA TYR A 41 16.52 -0.96 4.85
C TYR A 41 15.68 -2.22 4.55
N PRO A 42 16.23 -3.43 4.70
CA PRO A 42 15.52 -4.68 4.42
C PRO A 42 14.28 -4.94 5.30
N ASP A 43 14.20 -4.29 6.45
CA ASP A 43 13.08 -4.34 7.38
C ASP A 43 11.99 -3.29 7.06
N SER A 44 12.12 -2.55 5.96
CA SER A 44 11.10 -1.63 5.47
C SER A 44 10.01 -2.39 4.71
N TYR A 45 8.81 -2.46 5.29
CA TYR A 45 7.66 -3.12 4.68
C TYR A 45 6.57 -2.13 4.29
N SER A 46 5.92 -2.40 3.15
CA SER A 46 4.70 -1.72 2.74
C SER A 46 3.57 -2.72 2.58
N TYR A 47 2.38 -2.33 3.00
CA TYR A 47 1.20 -3.19 3.02
C TYR A 47 0.10 -2.57 2.18
N TRP A 48 -0.46 -3.39 1.32
CA TRP A 48 -1.45 -3.04 0.30
C TRP A 48 -2.68 -3.92 0.46
N LEU A 49 -3.85 -3.40 0.08
CA LEU A 49 -5.05 -4.23 0.00
C LEU A 49 -4.87 -5.28 -1.10
N ALA A 50 -5.18 -6.54 -0.81
CA ALA A 50 -5.12 -7.63 -1.78
C ALA A 50 -6.36 -7.64 -2.69
N SER A 51 -6.18 -8.04 -3.95
CA SER A 51 -7.28 -8.36 -4.86
C SER A 51 -7.88 -9.71 -4.48
N LEU A 52 -9.18 -9.76 -4.19
CA LEU A 52 -9.88 -10.97 -3.73
C LEU A 52 -11.11 -11.24 -4.61
N PRO A 53 -11.19 -12.40 -5.29
CA PRO A 53 -12.38 -12.79 -6.02
C PRO A 53 -13.58 -13.03 -5.09
N THR A 54 -14.77 -12.57 -5.47
CA THR A 54 -16.00 -12.67 -4.66
C THR A 54 -16.30 -14.12 -4.22
N ARG A 55 -16.07 -15.09 -5.11
CA ARG A 55 -16.26 -16.52 -4.84
C ARG A 55 -15.40 -17.08 -3.71
N HIS A 56 -14.31 -16.40 -3.35
CA HIS A 56 -13.35 -16.86 -2.33
C HIS A 56 -13.40 -16.03 -1.04
N MET A 57 -14.36 -15.10 -0.88
CA MET A 57 -14.41 -14.19 0.28
C MET A 57 -14.49 -14.90 1.63
N PHE A 58 -15.14 -16.07 1.68
CA PHE A 58 -15.32 -16.87 2.89
C PHE A 58 -14.52 -18.18 2.86
N SER A 59 -13.68 -18.37 1.84
CA SER A 59 -12.77 -19.50 1.78
C SER A 59 -11.48 -19.17 2.54
N LYS A 60 -10.77 -20.20 3.01
CA LYS A 60 -9.42 -20.02 3.55
C LYS A 60 -8.55 -19.34 2.47
N PRO A 61 -7.89 -18.21 2.77
CA PRO A 61 -6.98 -17.57 1.84
C PRO A 61 -5.84 -18.52 1.44
N VAL A 62 -5.52 -18.58 0.15
CA VAL A 62 -4.38 -19.34 -0.36
C VAL A 62 -3.11 -18.49 -0.21
N PRO A 63 -2.11 -18.91 0.59
CA PRO A 63 -0.87 -18.17 0.71
C PRO A 63 -0.12 -18.14 -0.63
N GLN A 64 0.35 -16.97 -1.02
CA GLN A 64 1.11 -16.78 -2.25
C GLN A 64 2.33 -15.89 -2.00
N THR A 65 3.46 -16.27 -2.58
CA THR A 65 4.65 -15.43 -2.65
C THR A 65 4.81 -14.96 -4.09
N VAL A 66 4.56 -13.68 -4.33
CA VAL A 66 4.52 -13.10 -5.67
C VAL A 66 5.82 -12.35 -5.92
N LYS A 67 6.40 -12.52 -7.12
CA LYS A 67 7.66 -11.88 -7.52
C LYS A 67 7.49 -11.21 -8.89
N GLY A 68 8.30 -10.18 -9.14
CA GLY A 68 8.33 -9.48 -10.43
C GLY A 68 7.05 -8.68 -10.72
N GLU A 69 6.64 -8.64 -11.99
CA GLU A 69 5.56 -7.79 -12.49
C GLU A 69 4.16 -8.26 -12.08
N SER A 70 4.00 -9.56 -11.80
CA SER A 70 2.74 -10.16 -11.31
C SER A 70 2.24 -9.61 -9.97
N LEU A 71 3.06 -8.80 -9.28
CA LEU A 71 2.65 -8.09 -8.06
C LEU A 71 1.45 -7.17 -8.30
N GLN A 72 1.32 -6.58 -9.48
CA GLN A 72 0.21 -5.65 -9.77
C GLN A 72 -1.15 -6.36 -9.87
N ASP A 73 -1.17 -7.66 -10.17
CA ASP A 73 -2.41 -8.44 -10.34
C ASP A 73 -3.05 -8.80 -9.00
N VAL A 74 -2.23 -8.92 -7.95
CA VAL A 74 -2.68 -9.29 -6.60
C VAL A 74 -2.95 -8.08 -5.71
N ILE A 75 -2.64 -6.87 -6.17
CA ILE A 75 -2.86 -5.63 -5.42
C ILE A 75 -4.18 -4.98 -5.88
N SER A 76 -5.01 -4.60 -4.91
CA SER A 76 -6.27 -3.91 -5.15
C SER A 76 -6.05 -2.56 -5.83
N ARG A 77 -7.00 -2.17 -6.69
CA ARG A 77 -7.01 -0.88 -7.39
C ARG A 77 -7.99 0.07 -6.72
N CYS A 78 -7.73 1.36 -6.85
CA CYS A 78 -8.51 2.40 -6.21
C CYS A 78 -8.67 3.58 -7.18
N ARG A 79 -9.61 4.47 -6.85
CA ARG A 79 -9.83 5.72 -7.56
C ARG A 79 -10.14 6.83 -6.56
N VAL A 80 -9.43 7.95 -6.68
CA VAL A 80 -9.75 9.17 -5.93
C VAL A 80 -10.84 9.93 -6.69
N CYS A 81 -11.90 10.28 -5.98
CA CYS A 81 -13.06 10.96 -6.55
C CYS A 81 -13.28 12.29 -5.85
N ARG A 82 -13.82 13.28 -6.57
CA ARG A 82 -14.25 14.58 -6.02
C ARG A 82 -15.69 14.84 -6.43
N LYS A 83 -16.51 15.30 -5.49
CA LYS A 83 -17.87 15.73 -5.78
C LYS A 83 -17.82 16.94 -6.75
N PRO A 84 -18.55 16.92 -7.87
CA PRO A 84 -18.61 18.08 -8.75
C PRO A 84 -19.34 19.23 -8.06
N TRP A 85 -18.94 20.46 -8.35
CA TRP A 85 -19.63 21.65 -7.88
C TRP A 85 -21.04 21.71 -8.48
N LYS A 86 -22.07 21.88 -7.65
CA LYS A 86 -23.40 22.23 -8.14
C LYS A 86 -23.43 23.73 -8.38
N ARG A 87 -23.56 24.16 -9.63
CA ARG A 87 -23.99 25.52 -9.95
C ARG A 87 -25.49 25.59 -9.64
N ILE A 88 -25.86 26.46 -8.71
CA ILE A 88 -27.25 26.87 -8.47
C ILE A 88 -27.65 27.80 -9.60
#